data_AF-A0A533YAM7-F1
#
_entry.id   AF-A0A533YAM7-F1
#
_cell.length_a   1.000
_cell.length_b   1.000
_cell.length_c   1.000
_cell.angle_alpha   90.00
_cell.angle_beta   90.00
_cell.angle_gamma   90.00
#
_symmetry.space_group_name_H-M   'P 1'
#
loop_
_entity.id
_entity.type
_entity.pdbx_description
1 polymer ?
#
loop_
_entity_poly.entity_id
_entity_poly.type
_entity_poly.pdbx_seq_one_letter_code
_entity_poly.pdbx_strand_id
1 'polypeptide(L)'
;MRLSVIVAVSVISVFALNLSFTAPALADCVVERKPTESAVLLTRHLGKDCTAQEREAQAVTAAELLAAFESGKGVDLNGVVITGDLMLDELPLVPVPPPDVLPPRVRDAILKQGLRQVRVVSGPILIRNSLVRGRIATNLKEGYLVVKGPVAMTGTTFERSVDVSHAAFAESVDFSEAVFLREGFFIRAIFSQPARFEKTAFGTHSRFHKAVFSETVTFLRAGFNGLAEFLDVTFEKDASFSRTYFKLGTGFSGSRFLGLLDFSEAVFEREAFFLFTIFEGDAYFRRATFRALADFTDAEFKGVHDFAKVFFQIEPRFIRTKRSGSSQAPGGLHDPRFLYGIAAALVIFTVLFVLLLHKG
;
A
#
# COMPACT_ATOMS: atom_id res chain seq x y z
N MET A 1 -50.37 -90.68 12.24
CA MET A 1 -50.46 -90.50 13.70
C MET A 1 -50.13 -89.05 14.02
N ARG A 2 -50.99 -88.39 14.79
CA ARG A 2 -50.95 -86.95 15.16
C ARG A 2 -49.71 -86.59 15.99
N LEU A 3 -49.15 -85.38 15.86
CA LEU A 3 -49.40 -84.26 16.79
C LEU A 3 -48.61 -83.00 16.38
N SER A 4 -49.29 -81.86 16.48
CA SER A 4 -48.82 -80.49 16.27
C SER A 4 -48.08 -79.95 17.50
N VAL A 5 -47.10 -79.05 17.31
CA VAL A 5 -46.80 -77.95 18.26
C VAL A 5 -46.38 -76.70 17.48
N ILE A 6 -47.07 -75.60 17.80
CA ILE A 6 -46.93 -74.23 17.31
C ILE A 6 -45.94 -73.48 18.20
N VAL A 7 -44.99 -72.69 17.67
CA VAL A 7 -44.48 -71.48 18.37
C VAL A 7 -44.06 -70.37 17.38
N ALA A 8 -44.83 -69.28 17.47
CA ALA A 8 -44.56 -67.85 17.29
C ALA A 8 -43.52 -67.33 16.26
N VAL A 9 -44.06 -66.59 15.28
CA VAL A 9 -43.39 -65.58 14.46
C VAL A 9 -43.30 -64.27 15.27
N SER A 10 -42.12 -63.66 15.37
CA SER A 10 -41.97 -62.25 15.79
C SER A 10 -41.27 -61.47 14.69
N VAL A 11 -42.05 -60.59 14.08
CA VAL A 11 -41.66 -59.61 13.07
C VAL A 11 -40.89 -58.49 13.77
N ILE A 12 -39.61 -58.31 13.45
CA ILE A 12 -38.87 -57.11 13.82
C ILE A 12 -39.07 -56.09 12.70
N SER A 13 -39.97 -55.14 12.92
CA SER A 13 -40.13 -53.95 12.08
C SER A 13 -38.89 -53.06 12.21
N VAL A 14 -38.13 -52.95 11.13
CA VAL A 14 -37.08 -51.93 11.00
C VAL A 14 -37.77 -50.60 10.73
N PHE A 15 -37.86 -49.77 11.77
CA PHE A 15 -38.26 -48.36 11.65
C PHE A 15 -37.12 -47.60 10.95
N ALA A 16 -37.30 -47.30 9.66
CA ALA A 16 -36.45 -46.36 8.95
C ALA A 16 -36.72 -44.95 9.51
N LEU A 17 -35.81 -44.46 10.36
CA LEU A 17 -35.80 -43.07 10.79
C LEU A 17 -35.43 -42.21 9.56
N ASN A 18 -36.43 -41.64 8.90
CA ASN A 18 -36.24 -40.55 7.95
C ASN A 18 -35.70 -39.34 8.71
N LEU A 19 -34.37 -39.25 8.82
CA LEU A 19 -33.69 -38.02 9.18
C LEU A 19 -33.79 -37.08 7.98
N SER A 20 -34.88 -36.30 7.96
CA SER A 20 -34.97 -35.09 7.16
C SER A 20 -33.87 -34.14 7.61
N PHE A 21 -32.74 -34.17 6.92
CA PHE A 21 -31.76 -33.09 6.99
C PHE A 21 -32.43 -31.85 6.41
N THR A 22 -32.97 -31.00 7.28
CA THR A 22 -33.24 -29.61 6.95
C THR A 22 -31.89 -28.98 6.65
N ALA A 23 -31.60 -28.78 5.35
CA ALA A 23 -30.51 -27.93 4.92
C ALA A 23 -30.65 -26.58 5.64
N PRO A 24 -29.58 -26.02 6.22
CA PRO A 24 -29.65 -24.64 6.69
C PRO A 24 -30.00 -23.77 5.49
N ALA A 25 -30.97 -22.88 5.68
CA ALA A 25 -31.41 -21.94 4.67
C ALA A 25 -30.18 -21.34 3.95
N LEU A 26 -30.13 -21.51 2.62
CA LEU A 26 -29.20 -20.79 1.76
C LEU A 26 -29.39 -19.30 2.08
N ALA A 27 -28.41 -18.72 2.78
CA ALA A 27 -28.33 -17.28 2.92
C ALA A 27 -27.94 -16.76 1.54
N ASP A 28 -28.91 -16.54 0.66
CA ASP A 28 -28.68 -16.13 -0.72
C ASP A 28 -27.74 -14.92 -0.74
N CYS A 29 -26.49 -15.12 -1.19
CA CYS A 29 -25.56 -14.03 -1.44
C CYS A 29 -26.21 -12.98 -2.36
N VAL A 30 -26.53 -11.83 -1.78
CA VAL A 30 -27.14 -10.73 -2.51
C VAL A 30 -26.06 -10.10 -3.39
N VAL A 31 -26.22 -10.29 -4.69
CA VAL A 31 -25.49 -9.53 -5.70
C VAL A 31 -26.10 -8.14 -5.75
N GLU A 32 -25.54 -7.22 -4.96
CA GLU A 32 -26.02 -5.83 -4.85
C GLU A 32 -26.05 -5.14 -6.23
N ARG A 33 -25.15 -5.55 -7.12
CA ARG A 33 -25.16 -5.13 -8.52
C ARG A 33 -24.65 -6.24 -9.42
N LYS A 34 -25.55 -6.83 -10.22
CA LYS A 34 -25.19 -7.82 -11.25
C LYS A 34 -24.27 -7.19 -12.29
N PRO A 35 -23.44 -8.00 -12.98
CA PRO A 35 -22.73 -7.59 -14.19
C PRO A 35 -23.70 -6.90 -15.12
N THR A 36 -23.67 -5.58 -15.10
CA THR A 36 -24.44 -4.76 -16.01
C THR A 36 -23.49 -4.46 -17.13
N GLU A 37 -23.87 -4.74 -18.37
CA GLU A 37 -23.19 -4.19 -19.55
C GLU A 37 -23.47 -2.68 -19.62
N SER A 38 -23.03 -1.94 -18.60
CA SER A 38 -22.78 -0.51 -18.81
C SER A 38 -21.70 -0.44 -19.89
N ALA A 39 -21.91 0.43 -20.89
CA ALA A 39 -20.94 0.63 -21.96
C ALA A 39 -19.55 1.03 -21.44
N VAL A 40 -19.44 1.46 -20.17
CA VAL A 40 -18.23 2.06 -19.60
C VAL A 40 -17.57 1.21 -18.51
N LEU A 41 -18.30 0.36 -17.79
CA LEU A 41 -17.77 -0.37 -16.61
C LEU A 41 -18.25 -1.82 -16.55
N LEU A 42 -17.33 -2.75 -16.29
CA LEU A 42 -17.64 -4.08 -15.77
C LEU A 42 -17.85 -3.97 -14.25
N THR A 43 -19.07 -4.20 -13.78
CA THR A 43 -19.44 -4.00 -12.36
C THR A 43 -19.84 -5.32 -11.70
N ARG A 44 -19.33 -5.62 -10.51
CA ARG A 44 -19.83 -6.73 -9.67
C ARG A 44 -19.59 -6.46 -8.20
N HIS A 45 -20.67 -6.34 -7.44
CA HIS A 45 -20.63 -6.09 -6.00
C HIS A 45 -21.33 -7.25 -5.26
N LEU A 46 -20.61 -7.87 -4.32
CA LEU A 46 -21.15 -8.92 -3.45
C LEU A 46 -21.32 -8.37 -2.04
N GLY A 47 -22.49 -8.61 -1.46
CA GLY A 47 -22.83 -8.19 -0.10
C GLY A 47 -21.85 -8.73 0.95
N LYS A 48 -21.77 -8.04 2.09
CA LYS A 48 -20.88 -8.44 3.19
C LYS A 48 -21.21 -9.84 3.74
N ASP A 49 -22.49 -10.21 3.71
CA ASP A 49 -22.99 -11.47 4.26
C ASP A 49 -22.73 -12.69 3.35
N CYS A 50 -22.23 -12.48 2.12
CA CYS A 50 -21.87 -13.58 1.22
C CYS A 50 -20.76 -14.45 1.81
N THR A 51 -21.00 -15.76 1.86
CA THR A 51 -20.03 -16.76 2.33
C THR A 51 -18.85 -16.89 1.36
N ALA A 52 -17.75 -17.51 1.83
CA ALA A 52 -16.59 -17.75 0.98
C ALA A 52 -16.94 -18.61 -0.26
N GLN A 53 -17.75 -19.66 -0.08
CA GLN A 53 -18.14 -20.55 -1.18
C GLN A 53 -18.99 -19.83 -2.24
N GLU A 54 -19.89 -18.93 -1.82
CA GLU A 54 -20.70 -18.14 -2.76
C GLU A 54 -19.86 -17.12 -3.53
N ARG A 55 -18.88 -16.49 -2.87
CA ARG A 55 -17.95 -15.57 -3.54
C ARG A 55 -17.11 -16.29 -4.58
N GLU A 56 -16.66 -17.51 -4.30
CA GLU A 56 -15.97 -18.36 -5.28
C GLU A 56 -16.87 -18.75 -6.45
N ALA A 57 -18.12 -19.13 -6.19
CA ALA A 57 -19.07 -19.48 -7.24
C ALA A 57 -19.39 -18.29 -8.16
N GLN A 58 -19.19 -17.06 -7.69
CA GLN A 58 -19.39 -15.83 -8.44
C GLN A 58 -18.09 -15.10 -8.80
N ALA A 59 -16.97 -15.83 -8.83
CA ALA A 59 -15.67 -15.26 -9.17
C ALA A 59 -15.70 -14.51 -10.51
N VAL A 60 -14.87 -13.46 -10.59
CA VAL A 60 -14.58 -12.74 -11.83
C VAL A 60 -13.25 -13.27 -12.35
N THR A 61 -13.22 -13.76 -13.60
CA THR A 61 -11.99 -14.29 -14.17
C THR A 61 -11.06 -13.17 -14.64
N ALA A 62 -9.75 -13.40 -14.61
CA ALA A 62 -8.78 -12.49 -15.19
C ALA A 62 -9.03 -12.24 -16.69
N ALA A 63 -9.54 -13.24 -17.41
CA ALA A 63 -9.96 -13.11 -18.81
C ALA A 63 -11.11 -12.10 -18.99
N GLU A 64 -12.12 -12.11 -18.10
CA GLU A 64 -13.19 -11.09 -18.10
C GLU A 64 -12.64 -9.68 -17.88
N LEU A 65 -11.67 -9.52 -16.98
CA LEU A 65 -11.02 -8.22 -16.73
C LEU A 65 -10.22 -7.76 -17.95
N LEU A 66 -9.42 -8.65 -18.54
CA LEU A 66 -8.62 -8.33 -19.72
C LEU A 66 -9.51 -7.92 -20.90
N ALA A 67 -10.58 -8.67 -21.17
CA ALA A 67 -11.55 -8.34 -22.21
C ALA A 67 -12.27 -7.00 -21.94
N ALA A 68 -12.58 -6.68 -20.67
CA ALA A 68 -13.13 -5.38 -20.32
C ALA A 68 -12.15 -4.25 -20.68
N PHE A 69 -10.88 -4.37 -20.33
CA PHE A 69 -9.85 -3.39 -20.66
C PHE A 69 -9.60 -3.26 -22.16
N GLU A 70 -9.57 -4.37 -22.91
CA GLU A 70 -9.45 -4.36 -24.38
C GLU A 70 -10.60 -3.62 -25.06
N SER A 71 -11.82 -3.78 -24.53
CA SER A 71 -13.00 -3.05 -25.00
C SER A 71 -13.06 -1.59 -24.53
N GLY A 72 -12.04 -1.12 -23.81
CA GLY A 72 -11.94 0.25 -23.29
C GLY A 72 -12.76 0.52 -22.02
N LYS A 73 -13.37 -0.50 -21.43
CA LYS A 73 -14.15 -0.39 -20.18
C LYS A 73 -13.22 -0.31 -18.96
N GLY A 74 -13.70 0.32 -17.90
CA GLY A 74 -13.13 0.17 -16.56
C GLY A 74 -13.77 -0.98 -15.79
N VAL A 75 -13.34 -1.17 -14.55
CA VAL A 75 -13.88 -2.18 -13.64
C VAL A 75 -14.28 -1.53 -12.31
N ASP A 76 -15.42 -1.96 -11.76
CA ASP A 76 -15.90 -1.60 -10.42
C ASP A 76 -16.37 -2.84 -9.67
N LEU A 77 -15.47 -3.40 -8.88
CA LEU A 77 -15.62 -4.67 -8.18
C LEU A 77 -15.53 -4.45 -6.67
N ASN A 78 -16.41 -5.10 -5.92
CA ASN A 78 -16.43 -5.01 -4.46
C ASN A 78 -16.82 -6.35 -3.85
N GLY A 79 -16.02 -6.86 -2.93
CA GLY A 79 -16.30 -8.13 -2.27
C GLY A 79 -16.13 -9.37 -3.16
N VAL A 80 -15.48 -9.27 -4.31
CA VAL A 80 -15.39 -10.40 -5.24
C VAL A 80 -14.15 -11.26 -5.00
N VAL A 81 -14.19 -12.50 -5.49
CA VAL A 81 -12.99 -13.28 -5.75
C VAL A 81 -12.61 -13.10 -7.22
N ILE A 82 -11.33 -12.84 -7.48
CA ILE A 82 -10.75 -12.74 -8.83
C ILE A 82 -9.82 -13.92 -9.05
N THR A 83 -10.07 -14.69 -10.11
CA THR A 83 -9.36 -15.95 -10.40
C THR A 83 -8.62 -15.91 -11.72
N GLY A 84 -7.48 -16.61 -11.81
CA GLY A 84 -6.61 -16.61 -12.99
C GLY A 84 -5.59 -15.48 -12.97
N ASP A 85 -4.55 -15.61 -13.79
CA ASP A 85 -3.48 -14.62 -13.89
C ASP A 85 -3.90 -13.50 -14.86
N LEU A 86 -3.84 -12.25 -14.40
CA LEU A 86 -4.11 -11.05 -15.20
C LEU A 86 -2.81 -10.50 -15.78
N MET A 87 -2.60 -10.77 -17.07
CA MET A 87 -1.39 -10.41 -17.82
C MET A 87 -1.64 -9.15 -18.65
N LEU A 88 -1.27 -7.99 -18.11
CA LEU A 88 -1.53 -6.69 -18.72
C LEU A 88 -0.59 -6.38 -19.92
N ASP A 89 0.45 -7.18 -20.14
CA ASP A 89 1.21 -7.23 -21.39
C ASP A 89 0.44 -7.82 -22.57
N GLU A 90 -0.65 -8.54 -22.33
CA GLU A 90 -1.47 -9.09 -23.41
C GLU A 90 -2.36 -8.02 -24.08
N LEU A 91 -2.55 -6.87 -23.43
CA LEU A 91 -3.27 -5.75 -24.02
C LEU A 91 -2.62 -5.28 -25.33
N PRO A 92 -3.41 -4.88 -26.34
CA PRO A 92 -2.89 -4.44 -27.62
C PRO A 92 -2.09 -3.13 -27.49
N LEU A 93 -1.06 -3.01 -28.31
CA LEU A 93 -0.33 -1.76 -28.49
C LEU A 93 -1.18 -0.79 -29.31
N VAL A 94 -1.39 0.40 -28.76
CA VAL A 94 -2.08 1.52 -29.42
C VAL A 94 -1.11 2.68 -29.64
N PRO A 95 -1.33 3.56 -30.64
CA PRO A 95 -0.56 4.79 -30.77
C PRO A 95 -0.54 5.58 -29.46
N VAL A 96 0.59 6.22 -29.17
CA VAL A 96 0.73 7.08 -27.98
C VAL A 96 -0.40 8.11 -27.96
N PRO A 97 -1.16 8.23 -26.85
CA PRO A 97 -2.19 9.26 -26.73
C PRO A 97 -1.62 10.66 -26.96
N PRO A 98 -2.42 11.59 -27.50
CA PRO A 98 -1.99 12.97 -27.72
C PRO A 98 -1.32 13.59 -26.48
N PRO A 99 -0.22 14.35 -26.64
CA PRO A 99 0.60 14.84 -25.52
C PRO A 99 -0.12 15.73 -24.50
N ASP A 100 -1.26 16.31 -24.87
CA ASP A 100 -2.13 17.15 -24.05
C ASP A 100 -3.01 16.33 -23.08
N VAL A 101 -3.20 15.04 -23.36
CA VAL A 101 -4.02 14.13 -22.55
C VAL A 101 -3.20 13.41 -21.46
N LEU A 102 -1.87 13.39 -21.60
CA LEU A 102 -0.98 12.68 -20.69
C LEU A 102 -0.36 13.63 -19.66
N PRO A 103 -0.25 13.22 -18.38
CA PRO A 103 0.48 14.01 -17.40
C PRO A 103 1.94 14.24 -17.82
N PRO A 104 2.55 15.38 -17.46
CA PRO A 104 3.87 15.77 -17.96
C PRO A 104 4.94 14.68 -17.78
N ARG A 105 5.02 14.04 -16.61
CA ARG A 105 6.02 12.98 -16.35
C ARG A 105 5.83 11.73 -17.20
N VAL A 106 4.59 11.33 -17.46
CA VAL A 106 4.28 10.20 -18.34
C VAL A 106 4.67 10.54 -19.77
N ARG A 107 4.29 11.73 -20.25
CA ARG A 107 4.67 12.22 -21.58
C ARG A 107 6.19 12.26 -21.75
N ASP A 108 6.91 12.85 -20.80
CA ASP A 108 8.36 13.00 -20.87
C ASP A 108 9.06 11.63 -20.85
N ALA A 109 8.55 10.68 -20.07
CA ALA A 109 9.06 9.32 -20.02
C ALA A 109 8.87 8.58 -21.36
N ILE A 110 7.72 8.74 -22.01
CA ILE A 110 7.41 8.17 -23.32
C ILE A 110 8.29 8.80 -24.41
N LEU A 111 8.40 10.14 -24.43
CA LEU A 111 9.22 10.89 -25.40
C LEU A 111 10.71 10.55 -25.27
N LYS A 112 11.22 10.47 -24.04
CA LYS A 112 12.63 10.12 -23.77
C LYS A 112 13.01 8.74 -24.29
N GLN A 113 12.07 7.79 -24.29
CA GLN A 113 12.26 6.45 -24.85
C GLN A 113 11.94 6.36 -26.35
N GLY A 114 11.46 7.44 -26.98
CA GLY A 114 11.10 7.45 -28.40
C GLY A 114 9.94 6.52 -28.74
N LEU A 115 9.07 6.22 -27.77
CA LEU A 115 7.97 5.27 -27.96
C LEU A 115 6.91 5.86 -28.89
N ARG A 116 6.45 5.06 -29.85
CA ARG A 116 5.34 5.42 -30.76
C ARG A 116 4.03 4.74 -30.41
N GLN A 117 4.11 3.65 -29.64
CA GLN A 117 2.97 2.88 -29.18
C GLN A 117 3.14 2.51 -27.71
N VAL A 118 2.01 2.39 -27.01
CA VAL A 118 1.91 2.00 -25.60
C VAL A 118 0.70 1.09 -25.40
N ARG A 119 0.63 0.39 -24.27
CA ARG A 119 -0.61 -0.28 -23.84
C ARG A 119 -1.42 0.68 -23.00
N VAL A 120 -2.74 0.63 -23.10
CA VAL A 120 -3.62 1.58 -22.40
C VAL A 120 -4.76 0.84 -21.71
N VAL A 121 -4.97 1.14 -20.42
CA VAL A 121 -6.24 0.90 -19.73
C VAL A 121 -6.98 2.23 -19.66
N SER A 122 -8.11 2.33 -20.35
CA SER A 122 -8.83 3.60 -20.52
C SER A 122 -9.71 3.96 -19.34
N GLY A 123 -10.39 2.98 -18.74
CA GLY A 123 -11.31 3.19 -17.63
C GLY A 123 -10.65 3.10 -16.25
N PRO A 124 -11.41 3.38 -15.17
CA PRO A 124 -10.93 3.21 -13.81
C PRO A 124 -10.75 1.73 -13.45
N ILE A 125 -9.85 1.42 -12.52
CA ILE A 125 -9.70 0.09 -11.91
C ILE A 125 -10.07 0.20 -10.44
N LEU A 126 -11.32 -0.12 -10.10
CA LEU A 126 -11.82 -0.06 -8.74
C LEU A 126 -12.11 -1.48 -8.26
N ILE A 127 -11.28 -2.01 -7.36
CA ILE A 127 -11.37 -3.37 -6.81
C ILE A 127 -11.24 -3.30 -5.29
N ARG A 128 -12.36 -3.34 -4.58
CA ARG A 128 -12.39 -3.09 -3.13
C ARG A 128 -12.76 -4.34 -2.35
N ASN A 129 -12.18 -4.50 -1.15
CA ASN A 129 -12.54 -5.57 -0.21
C ASN A 129 -12.59 -6.95 -0.86
N SER A 130 -11.70 -7.21 -1.82
CA SER A 130 -11.75 -8.39 -2.69
C SER A 130 -10.56 -9.32 -2.45
N LEU A 131 -10.61 -10.52 -3.02
CA LEU A 131 -9.52 -11.49 -3.00
C LEU A 131 -9.04 -11.75 -4.43
N VAL A 132 -7.77 -11.52 -4.72
CA VAL A 132 -7.15 -11.84 -6.01
C VAL A 132 -6.28 -13.08 -5.84
N ARG A 133 -6.70 -14.20 -6.43
CA ARG A 133 -6.03 -15.50 -6.31
C ARG A 133 -4.86 -15.66 -7.27
N GLY A 134 -4.95 -15.06 -8.45
CA GLY A 134 -3.89 -15.11 -9.46
C GLY A 134 -2.90 -13.96 -9.34
N ARG A 135 -1.92 -13.97 -10.23
CA ARG A 135 -0.96 -12.87 -10.39
C ARG A 135 -1.60 -11.71 -11.13
N ILE A 136 -1.11 -10.50 -10.87
CA ILE A 136 -1.28 -9.36 -11.77
C ILE A 136 0.12 -9.03 -12.27
N ALA A 137 0.34 -9.00 -13.58
CA ALA A 137 1.66 -8.76 -14.12
C ALA A 137 1.61 -7.91 -15.38
N THR A 138 2.58 -7.02 -15.56
CA THR A 138 2.84 -6.38 -16.86
C THR A 138 3.95 -7.09 -17.62
N ASN A 139 4.89 -7.78 -16.96
CA ASN A 139 6.12 -8.37 -17.55
C ASN A 139 6.94 -7.44 -18.47
N LEU A 140 6.67 -6.13 -18.43
CA LEU A 140 7.30 -5.19 -19.34
C LEU A 140 8.75 -4.96 -18.91
N LYS A 141 9.68 -5.16 -19.85
CA LYS A 141 11.10 -4.77 -19.70
C LYS A 141 11.36 -3.37 -20.25
N GLU A 142 10.55 -2.96 -21.23
CA GLU A 142 10.60 -1.70 -21.95
C GLU A 142 9.18 -1.24 -22.30
N GLY A 143 9.02 0.04 -22.63
CA GLY A 143 7.71 0.64 -22.85
C GLY A 143 6.95 0.91 -21.55
N TYR A 144 5.67 1.26 -21.70
CA TYR A 144 4.77 1.54 -20.58
C TYR A 144 3.37 0.95 -20.81
N LEU A 145 2.76 0.51 -19.71
CA LEU A 145 1.31 0.42 -19.58
C LEU A 145 0.79 1.76 -19.03
N VAL A 146 -0.06 2.47 -19.79
CA VAL A 146 -0.68 3.71 -19.33
C VAL A 146 -2.07 3.43 -18.79
N VAL A 147 -2.29 3.69 -17.50
CA VAL A 147 -3.61 3.59 -16.88
C VAL A 147 -4.18 5.00 -16.76
N LYS A 148 -5.23 5.28 -17.54
CA LYS A 148 -5.80 6.62 -17.66
C LYS A 148 -6.79 6.96 -16.55
N GLY A 149 -7.50 5.96 -16.01
CA GLY A 149 -8.44 6.15 -14.92
C GLY A 149 -7.81 5.96 -13.54
N PRO A 150 -8.52 6.37 -12.46
CA PRO A 150 -8.06 6.13 -11.11
C PRO A 150 -7.99 4.63 -10.80
N VAL A 151 -7.05 4.26 -9.94
CA VAL A 151 -6.87 2.89 -9.46
C VAL A 151 -7.12 2.84 -7.96
N ALA A 152 -8.11 2.08 -7.53
CA ALA A 152 -8.41 1.86 -6.12
C ALA A 152 -8.48 0.35 -5.85
N MET A 153 -7.51 -0.19 -5.13
CA MET A 153 -7.43 -1.58 -4.72
C MET A 153 -7.56 -1.75 -3.19
N THR A 154 -8.39 -0.92 -2.57
CA THR A 154 -8.47 -0.77 -1.11
C THR A 154 -9.03 -2.00 -0.41
N GLY A 155 -8.42 -2.43 0.70
CA GLY A 155 -8.88 -3.58 1.47
C GLY A 155 -8.78 -4.92 0.73
N THR A 156 -8.10 -4.96 -0.42
CA THR A 156 -8.01 -6.15 -1.28
C THR A 156 -6.78 -6.97 -0.93
N THR A 157 -6.94 -8.29 -0.88
CA THR A 157 -5.85 -9.25 -0.62
C THR A 157 -5.38 -9.88 -1.93
N PHE A 158 -4.07 -9.88 -2.16
CA PHE A 158 -3.41 -10.53 -3.30
C PHE A 158 -2.66 -11.76 -2.82
N GLU A 159 -3.09 -12.94 -3.25
CA GLU A 159 -2.47 -14.21 -2.85
C GLU A 159 -1.15 -14.48 -3.57
N ARG A 160 -0.97 -13.87 -4.74
CA ARG A 160 0.20 -14.00 -5.62
C ARG A 160 0.84 -12.65 -5.87
N SER A 161 1.92 -12.65 -6.65
CA SER A 161 2.68 -11.45 -6.97
C SER A 161 1.84 -10.42 -7.73
N VAL A 162 2.04 -9.16 -7.39
CA VAL A 162 1.53 -8.02 -8.16
C VAL A 162 2.72 -7.28 -8.74
N ASP A 163 2.84 -7.30 -10.06
CA ASP A 163 3.86 -6.61 -10.83
C ASP A 163 3.19 -5.59 -11.76
N VAL A 164 3.26 -4.33 -11.36
CA VAL A 164 2.88 -3.17 -12.16
C VAL A 164 4.12 -2.34 -12.52
N SER A 165 5.27 -2.99 -12.64
CA SER A 165 6.48 -2.37 -13.16
C SER A 165 6.22 -1.82 -14.55
N HIS A 166 6.83 -0.67 -14.87
CA HIS A 166 6.58 0.08 -16.10
C HIS A 166 5.10 0.51 -16.29
N ALA A 167 4.31 0.59 -15.23
CA ALA A 167 2.99 1.23 -15.30
C ALA A 167 3.11 2.75 -15.08
N ALA A 168 2.37 3.51 -15.87
CA ALA A 168 2.20 4.95 -15.74
C ALA A 168 0.74 5.25 -15.40
N PHE A 169 0.50 5.65 -14.15
CA PHE A 169 -0.82 5.99 -13.63
C PHE A 169 -1.05 7.48 -13.84
N ALA A 170 -2.05 7.81 -14.67
CA ALA A 170 -2.39 9.19 -14.98
C ALA A 170 -3.20 9.86 -13.87
N GLU A 171 -3.97 9.05 -13.14
CA GLU A 171 -4.87 9.46 -12.06
C GLU A 171 -4.45 8.84 -10.71
N SER A 172 -5.18 9.18 -9.64
CA SER A 172 -4.87 8.74 -8.27
C SER A 172 -4.80 7.21 -8.12
N VAL A 173 -3.92 6.75 -7.22
CA VAL A 173 -3.73 5.34 -6.88
C VAL A 173 -3.93 5.12 -5.39
N ASP A 174 -4.81 4.19 -5.00
CA ASP A 174 -5.11 3.89 -3.60
C ASP A 174 -5.09 2.37 -3.33
N PHE A 175 -4.07 1.92 -2.59
CA PHE A 175 -3.89 0.57 -2.06
C PHE A 175 -4.09 0.52 -0.53
N SER A 176 -4.78 1.50 0.05
CA SER A 176 -4.99 1.56 1.50
C SER A 176 -5.65 0.27 2.00
N GLU A 177 -5.13 -0.28 3.09
CA GLU A 177 -5.59 -1.53 3.72
C GLU A 177 -5.46 -2.77 2.82
N ALA A 178 -4.77 -2.69 1.68
CA ALA A 178 -4.45 -3.85 0.86
C ALA A 178 -3.43 -4.78 1.53
N VAL A 179 -3.48 -6.06 1.18
CA VAL A 179 -2.58 -7.10 1.70
C VAL A 179 -1.94 -7.85 0.54
N PHE A 180 -0.62 -7.71 0.38
CA PHE A 180 0.17 -8.50 -0.57
C PHE A 180 0.78 -9.68 0.19
N LEU A 181 0.39 -10.92 -0.11
CA LEU A 181 0.95 -12.10 0.54
C LEU A 181 2.32 -12.51 -0.03
N ARG A 182 2.65 -12.00 -1.21
CA ARG A 182 3.87 -12.28 -1.98
C ARG A 182 4.56 -10.98 -2.38
N GLU A 183 5.15 -10.93 -3.56
CA GLU A 183 5.89 -9.79 -4.06
C GLU A 183 4.98 -8.67 -4.58
N GLY A 184 5.41 -7.41 -4.37
CA GLY A 184 4.78 -6.22 -4.94
C GLY A 184 5.82 -5.38 -5.69
N PHE A 185 5.75 -5.36 -7.02
CA PHE A 185 6.71 -4.68 -7.88
C PHE A 185 6.10 -3.48 -8.60
N PHE A 186 6.76 -2.35 -8.45
CA PHE A 186 6.42 -1.02 -8.98
C PHE A 186 7.66 -0.42 -9.66
N ILE A 187 8.51 -1.25 -10.26
CA ILE A 187 9.81 -0.84 -10.80
C ILE A 187 9.56 0.10 -11.98
N ARG A 188 10.16 1.30 -11.96
CA ARG A 188 9.93 2.37 -12.95
C ARG A 188 8.46 2.76 -13.12
N ALA A 189 7.63 2.53 -12.11
CA ALA A 189 6.25 3.01 -12.13
C ALA A 189 6.22 4.55 -12.00
N ILE A 190 5.26 5.19 -12.67
CA ILE A 190 5.05 6.64 -12.61
C ILE A 190 3.68 6.90 -12.01
N PHE A 191 3.63 7.63 -10.90
CA PHE A 191 2.40 8.06 -10.22
C PHE A 191 2.23 9.56 -10.41
N SER A 192 1.32 9.95 -11.31
CA SER A 192 1.17 11.35 -11.71
C SER A 192 0.29 12.17 -10.76
N GLN A 193 -0.51 11.48 -9.94
CA GLN A 193 -1.45 12.03 -8.97
C GLN A 193 -1.20 11.36 -7.61
N PRO A 194 -1.84 11.83 -6.51
CA PRO A 194 -1.58 11.29 -5.18
C PRO A 194 -1.70 9.76 -5.11
N ALA A 195 -0.75 9.15 -4.39
CA ALA A 195 -0.67 7.71 -4.20
C ALA A 195 -0.78 7.35 -2.71
N ARG A 196 -1.62 6.38 -2.37
CA ARG A 196 -1.90 5.98 -0.99
C ARG A 196 -1.66 4.49 -0.78
N PHE A 197 -0.86 4.17 0.22
CA PHE A 197 -0.54 2.82 0.70
C PHE A 197 -0.72 2.77 2.23
N GLU A 198 -1.75 3.45 2.72
CA GLU A 198 -1.98 3.56 4.17
C GLU A 198 -2.42 2.22 4.74
N LYS A 199 -1.80 1.80 5.85
CA LYS A 199 -2.07 0.50 6.49
C LYS A 199 -1.94 -0.70 5.54
N THR A 200 -1.20 -0.56 4.44
CA THR A 200 -0.95 -1.66 3.51
C THR A 200 0.04 -2.65 4.12
N ALA A 201 -0.24 -3.94 3.98
CA ALA A 201 0.67 -5.02 4.38
C ALA A 201 1.38 -5.58 3.15
N PHE A 202 2.67 -5.29 3.03
CA PHE A 202 3.52 -5.85 1.99
C PHE A 202 4.16 -7.16 2.43
N GLY A 203 4.18 -8.13 1.52
CA GLY A 203 4.58 -9.51 1.76
C GLY A 203 6.09 -9.75 1.74
N THR A 204 6.53 -10.66 0.88
CA THR A 204 7.90 -11.22 0.88
C THR A 204 8.97 -10.28 0.33
N HIS A 205 8.62 -9.42 -0.63
CA HIS A 205 9.51 -8.41 -1.20
C HIS A 205 8.69 -7.30 -1.87
N SER A 206 9.05 -6.04 -1.64
CA SER A 206 8.49 -4.90 -2.37
C SER A 206 9.56 -4.06 -3.04
N ARG A 207 9.36 -3.71 -4.31
CA ARG A 207 10.34 -2.97 -5.11
C ARG A 207 9.69 -1.78 -5.79
N PHE A 208 10.22 -0.60 -5.49
CA PHE A 208 9.87 0.67 -6.11
C PHE A 208 11.04 1.22 -6.93
N HIS A 209 12.04 0.38 -7.28
CA HIS A 209 13.27 0.84 -7.94
C HIS A 209 12.97 1.77 -9.14
N LYS A 210 13.54 2.98 -9.12
CA LYS A 210 13.34 4.01 -10.16
C LYS A 210 11.90 4.48 -10.37
N ALA A 211 11.01 4.23 -9.42
CA ALA A 211 9.67 4.81 -9.44
C ALA A 211 9.71 6.34 -9.28
N VAL A 212 8.66 7.01 -9.77
CA VAL A 212 8.49 8.45 -9.66
C VAL A 212 7.10 8.74 -9.08
N PHE A 213 7.06 9.49 -7.98
CA PHE A 213 5.84 10.05 -7.40
C PHE A 213 5.82 11.55 -7.64
N SER A 214 4.97 12.00 -8.56
CA SER A 214 4.89 13.42 -8.96
C SER A 214 4.09 14.26 -7.99
N GLU A 215 3.18 13.63 -7.25
CA GLU A 215 2.37 14.23 -6.20
C GLU A 215 2.60 13.51 -4.86
N THR A 216 1.90 13.97 -3.81
CA THR A 216 2.08 13.42 -2.46
C THR A 216 1.87 11.90 -2.40
N VAL A 217 2.69 11.22 -1.61
CA VAL A 217 2.56 9.79 -1.34
C VAL A 217 2.58 9.49 0.15
N THR A 218 1.74 8.56 0.58
CA THR A 218 1.65 8.13 1.98
C THR A 218 1.69 6.63 2.12
N PHE A 219 2.58 6.15 2.99
CA PHE A 219 2.69 4.80 3.50
C PHE A 219 2.34 4.78 5.00
N LEU A 220 1.51 5.72 5.48
CA LEU A 220 1.15 5.84 6.89
C LEU A 220 0.72 4.48 7.46
N ARG A 221 1.40 4.01 8.51
CA ARG A 221 1.14 2.71 9.16
C ARG A 221 1.26 1.49 8.25
N ALA A 222 1.94 1.58 7.11
CA ALA A 222 2.23 0.43 6.27
C ALA A 222 3.24 -0.51 6.93
N GLY A 223 3.09 -1.81 6.68
CA GLY A 223 3.99 -2.85 7.16
C GLY A 223 4.70 -3.54 5.99
N PHE A 224 6.02 -3.52 5.97
CA PHE A 224 6.86 -4.26 5.03
C PHE A 224 7.42 -5.49 5.75
N ASN A 225 6.80 -6.66 5.52
CA ASN A 225 7.22 -7.90 6.18
C ASN A 225 8.50 -8.51 5.58
N GLY A 226 8.78 -8.18 4.33
CA GLY A 226 9.93 -8.61 3.55
C GLY A 226 10.94 -7.50 3.32
N LEU A 227 11.83 -7.70 2.35
CA LEU A 227 12.75 -6.64 1.89
C LEU A 227 11.96 -5.54 1.17
N ALA A 228 12.25 -4.28 1.49
CA ALA A 228 11.63 -3.11 0.88
C ALA A 228 12.67 -2.24 0.17
N GLU A 229 12.63 -2.20 -1.16
CA GLU A 229 13.61 -1.50 -1.98
C GLU A 229 12.99 -0.24 -2.61
N PHE A 230 13.39 0.92 -2.12
CA PHE A 230 13.10 2.26 -2.67
C PHE A 230 14.38 2.86 -3.26
N LEU A 231 15.06 2.11 -4.14
CA LEU A 231 16.33 2.52 -4.74
C LEU A 231 16.12 3.45 -5.94
N ASP A 232 16.86 4.54 -6.02
CA ASP A 232 16.77 5.55 -7.09
C ASP A 232 15.35 6.13 -7.31
N VAL A 233 14.53 6.21 -6.25
CA VAL A 233 13.16 6.73 -6.31
C VAL A 233 13.16 8.25 -6.27
N THR A 234 12.30 8.87 -7.05
CA THR A 234 12.08 10.33 -6.99
C THR A 234 10.70 10.62 -6.39
N PHE A 235 10.70 11.36 -5.29
CA PHE A 235 9.49 11.93 -4.67
C PHE A 235 9.50 13.44 -4.92
N GLU A 236 8.62 13.92 -5.80
CA GLU A 236 8.59 15.33 -6.22
C GLU A 236 7.89 16.25 -5.20
N LYS A 237 6.97 15.66 -4.43
CA LYS A 237 6.24 16.29 -3.32
C LYS A 237 6.46 15.47 -2.04
N ASP A 238 5.65 15.77 -1.03
CA ASP A 238 5.79 15.17 0.29
C ASP A 238 5.57 13.65 0.27
N ALA A 239 6.45 12.93 0.97
CA ALA A 239 6.42 11.49 1.12
C ALA A 239 6.38 11.12 2.61
N SER A 240 5.25 10.55 3.05
CA SER A 240 5.09 10.10 4.44
C SER A 240 5.26 8.60 4.57
N PHE A 241 6.17 8.20 5.45
CA PHE A 241 6.38 6.85 5.96
C PHE A 241 6.14 6.83 7.48
N SER A 242 5.32 7.75 7.97
CA SER A 242 5.02 7.87 9.40
C SER A 242 4.45 6.57 9.94
N ARG A 243 4.96 6.11 11.09
CA ARG A 243 4.53 4.87 11.76
C ARG A 243 4.64 3.61 10.89
N THR A 244 5.51 3.61 9.88
CA THR A 244 5.79 2.42 9.08
C THR A 244 6.62 1.41 9.86
N TYR A 245 6.43 0.13 9.53
CA TYR A 245 7.20 -0.96 10.10
C TYR A 245 7.95 -1.71 9.02
N PHE A 246 9.28 -1.64 9.02
CA PHE A 246 10.17 -2.40 8.14
C PHE A 246 10.76 -3.59 8.91
N LYS A 247 10.24 -4.80 8.64
CA LYS A 247 10.60 -6.01 9.38
C LYS A 247 11.97 -6.58 8.98
N LEU A 248 12.29 -6.54 7.68
CA LEU A 248 13.59 -6.90 7.16
C LEU A 248 14.35 -5.64 6.73
N GLY A 249 15.38 -5.78 5.89
CA GLY A 249 16.17 -4.65 5.40
C GLY A 249 15.35 -3.74 4.48
N THR A 250 15.67 -2.45 4.52
CA THR A 250 15.10 -1.45 3.60
C THR A 250 16.18 -0.54 3.02
N GLY A 251 15.98 -0.07 1.80
CA GLY A 251 16.96 0.76 1.10
C GLY A 251 16.31 1.91 0.35
N PHE A 252 16.78 3.12 0.62
CA PHE A 252 16.44 4.38 -0.07
C PHE A 252 17.61 4.94 -0.88
N SER A 253 18.62 4.12 -1.14
CA SER A 253 19.88 4.57 -1.71
C SER A 253 19.69 5.13 -3.12
N GLY A 254 20.36 6.25 -3.42
CA GLY A 254 20.22 7.01 -4.67
C GLY A 254 18.91 7.79 -4.82
N SER A 255 17.98 7.68 -3.87
CA SER A 255 16.68 8.35 -3.95
C SER A 255 16.76 9.86 -3.69
N ARG A 256 15.78 10.58 -4.22
CA ARG A 256 15.67 12.04 -4.12
C ARG A 256 14.30 12.43 -3.56
N PHE A 257 14.30 13.17 -2.47
CA PHE A 257 13.10 13.73 -1.83
C PHE A 257 13.09 15.24 -2.06
N LEU A 258 12.26 15.71 -2.99
CA LEU A 258 12.12 17.14 -3.33
C LEU A 258 11.20 17.87 -2.34
N GLY A 259 10.14 17.20 -1.91
CA GLY A 259 9.28 17.64 -0.81
C GLY A 259 9.74 17.10 0.54
N LEU A 260 8.88 17.25 1.54
CA LEU A 260 9.12 16.75 2.90
C LEU A 260 9.10 15.23 2.95
N LEU A 261 10.05 14.64 3.66
CA LEU A 261 10.08 13.24 4.02
C LEU A 261 9.74 13.07 5.51
N ASP A 262 8.75 12.24 5.82
CA ASP A 262 8.37 11.94 7.21
C ASP A 262 8.50 10.45 7.56
N PHE A 263 9.52 10.12 8.35
CA PHE A 263 9.71 8.83 9.02
C PHE A 263 9.36 8.88 10.52
N SER A 264 8.56 9.86 10.96
CA SER A 264 8.19 9.96 12.38
C SER A 264 7.58 8.65 12.89
N GLU A 265 8.07 8.16 14.03
CA GLU A 265 7.64 6.90 14.65
C GLU A 265 7.80 5.64 13.77
N ALA A 266 8.58 5.69 12.69
CA ALA A 266 8.90 4.51 11.89
C ALA A 266 9.85 3.57 12.63
N VAL A 267 9.70 2.27 12.40
CA VAL A 267 10.53 1.23 13.02
C VAL A 267 11.25 0.42 11.94
N PHE A 268 12.56 0.35 12.06
CA PHE A 268 13.48 -0.39 11.18
C PHE A 268 14.11 -1.51 11.99
N GLU A 269 13.66 -2.75 11.78
CA GLU A 269 14.14 -3.92 12.52
C GLU A 269 15.53 -4.39 12.07
N ARG A 270 15.86 -4.17 10.79
CA ARG A 270 17.13 -4.54 10.15
C ARG A 270 17.76 -3.31 9.47
N GLU A 271 18.79 -3.54 8.68
CA GLU A 271 19.60 -2.49 8.07
C GLU A 271 18.75 -1.54 7.21
N ALA A 272 19.01 -0.24 7.37
CA ALA A 272 18.37 0.82 6.61
C ALA A 272 19.44 1.64 5.86
N PHE A 273 19.39 1.61 4.53
CA PHE A 273 20.43 2.22 3.68
C PHE A 273 19.94 3.47 2.94
N PHE A 274 20.49 4.62 3.28
CA PHE A 274 20.26 5.93 2.66
C PHE A 274 21.50 6.42 1.90
N LEU A 275 22.25 5.49 1.28
CA LEU A 275 23.49 5.80 0.57
C LEU A 275 23.20 6.74 -0.61
N PHE A 276 23.94 7.85 -0.72
CA PHE A 276 23.74 8.83 -1.81
C PHE A 276 22.31 9.42 -1.90
N THR A 277 21.50 9.29 -0.84
CA THR A 277 20.15 9.86 -0.82
C THR A 277 20.22 11.38 -0.67
N ILE A 278 19.39 12.11 -1.41
CA ILE A 278 19.34 13.57 -1.37
C ILE A 278 17.97 14.00 -0.84
N PHE A 279 17.99 14.67 0.32
CA PHE A 279 16.82 15.30 0.94
C PHE A 279 16.88 16.80 0.62
N GLU A 280 16.25 17.21 -0.49
CA GLU A 280 16.14 18.62 -0.88
C GLU A 280 15.16 19.35 0.06
N GLY A 281 14.02 18.72 0.34
CA GLY A 281 13.07 19.15 1.37
C GLY A 281 13.45 18.67 2.77
N ASP A 282 12.59 19.00 3.74
CA ASP A 282 12.77 18.62 5.14
C ASP A 282 12.73 17.09 5.33
N ALA A 283 13.55 16.56 6.25
CA ALA A 283 13.62 15.13 6.55
C ALA A 283 13.42 14.87 8.05
N TYR A 284 12.26 14.34 8.41
CA TYR A 284 11.85 14.11 9.79
C TYR A 284 11.96 12.63 10.16
N PHE A 285 12.73 12.34 11.20
CA PHE A 285 12.89 11.00 11.78
C PHE A 285 12.39 10.96 13.22
N ARG A 286 11.59 11.93 13.68
CA ARG A 286 11.18 12.06 15.09
C ARG A 286 10.69 10.75 15.68
N ARG A 287 11.25 10.33 16.81
CA ARG A 287 10.86 9.07 17.49
C ARG A 287 10.99 7.80 16.63
N ALA A 288 11.73 7.84 15.52
CA ALA A 288 12.03 6.65 14.75
C ALA A 288 12.95 5.71 15.55
N THR A 289 12.86 4.41 15.28
CA THR A 289 13.64 3.36 15.94
C THR A 289 14.42 2.57 14.90
N PHE A 290 15.75 2.59 14.98
CA PHE A 290 16.63 1.76 14.15
C PHE A 290 17.29 0.69 15.04
N ARG A 291 16.92 -0.58 14.86
CA ARG A 291 17.44 -1.71 15.64
C ARG A 291 18.72 -2.34 15.06
N ALA A 292 19.02 -2.04 13.81
CA ALA A 292 20.29 -2.36 13.18
C ALA A 292 20.93 -1.10 12.58
N LEU A 293 21.94 -1.28 11.73
CA LEU A 293 22.67 -0.18 11.12
C LEU A 293 21.75 0.73 10.28
N ALA A 294 21.80 2.03 10.56
CA ALA A 294 21.31 3.08 9.68
C ALA A 294 22.50 3.73 8.98
N ASP A 295 22.59 3.62 7.65
CA ASP A 295 23.73 4.10 6.87
C ASP A 295 23.33 5.28 5.97
N PHE A 296 23.83 6.47 6.28
CA PHE A 296 23.65 7.71 5.53
C PHE A 296 24.92 8.13 4.79
N THR A 297 25.81 7.18 4.50
CA THR A 297 27.07 7.47 3.80
C THR A 297 26.79 8.17 2.46
N ASP A 298 27.49 9.28 2.22
CA ASP A 298 27.32 10.17 1.06
C ASP A 298 25.90 10.77 0.88
N ALA A 299 25.03 10.70 1.89
CA ALA A 299 23.74 11.38 1.84
C ALA A 299 23.89 12.90 1.93
N GLU A 300 22.90 13.64 1.42
CA GLU A 300 22.87 15.10 1.45
C GLU A 300 21.53 15.59 2.04
N PHE A 301 21.59 16.26 3.18
CA PHE A 301 20.46 16.93 3.82
C PHE A 301 20.52 18.44 3.52
N LYS A 302 19.72 18.89 2.55
CA LYS A 302 19.64 20.30 2.17
C LYS A 302 18.53 21.04 2.91
N GLY A 303 17.39 20.38 3.12
CA GLY A 303 16.31 20.86 3.99
C GLY A 303 16.56 20.59 5.47
N VAL A 304 15.65 21.05 6.33
CA VAL A 304 15.76 20.87 7.79
C VAL A 304 15.68 19.39 8.12
N HIS A 305 16.59 18.90 8.95
CA HIS A 305 16.53 17.53 9.44
C HIS A 305 16.18 17.48 10.92
N ASP A 306 15.33 16.52 11.29
CA ASP A 306 14.86 16.36 12.66
C ASP A 306 15.05 14.91 13.13
N PHE A 307 16.09 14.70 13.93
CA PHE A 307 16.39 13.42 14.58
C PHE A 307 15.96 13.44 16.07
N ALA A 308 15.02 14.30 16.47
CA ALA A 308 14.61 14.39 17.85
C ALA A 308 14.03 13.06 18.35
N LYS A 309 14.59 12.58 19.47
CA LYS A 309 14.20 11.32 20.13
C LYS A 309 14.31 10.09 19.23
N VAL A 310 15.18 10.10 18.22
CA VAL A 310 15.51 8.89 17.46
C VAL A 310 16.26 7.92 18.37
N PHE A 311 15.88 6.64 18.31
CA PHE A 311 16.62 5.57 18.95
C PHE A 311 17.46 4.80 17.92
N PHE A 312 18.76 4.77 18.13
CA PHE A 312 19.71 3.96 17.36
C PHE A 312 20.29 2.88 18.28
N GLN A 313 20.03 1.60 17.97
CA GLN A 313 20.63 0.48 18.70
C GLN A 313 22.11 0.28 18.33
N ILE A 314 22.46 0.54 17.07
CA ILE A 314 23.82 0.57 16.56
C ILE A 314 24.10 2.00 16.11
N GLU A 315 25.32 2.50 16.35
CA GLU A 315 25.72 3.84 15.93
C GLU A 315 25.47 4.06 14.42
N PRO A 316 24.74 5.13 14.02
CA PRO A 316 24.46 5.41 12.63
C PRO A 316 25.71 5.88 11.90
N ARG A 317 25.83 5.55 10.61
CA ARG A 317 26.95 6.01 9.78
C ARG A 317 26.60 7.28 9.04
N PHE A 318 27.44 8.31 9.19
CA PHE A 318 27.35 9.59 8.49
C PHE A 318 28.63 9.91 7.70
N ILE A 319 29.23 8.90 7.07
CA ILE A 319 30.50 9.06 6.34
C ILE A 319 30.26 9.95 5.11
N ARG A 320 31.00 11.06 5.00
CA ARG A 320 30.84 12.05 3.90
C ARG A 320 29.41 12.60 3.74
N THR A 321 28.57 12.49 4.77
CA THR A 321 27.24 13.09 4.74
C THR A 321 27.35 14.62 4.75
N LYS A 322 26.63 15.27 3.85
CA LYS A 322 26.51 16.73 3.82
C LYS A 322 25.22 17.15 4.53
N ARG A 323 25.31 18.14 5.42
CA ARG A 323 24.16 18.69 6.15
C ARG A 323 24.22 20.21 6.07
N SER A 324 23.45 20.80 5.16
CA SER A 324 23.37 22.26 5.00
C SER A 324 22.08 22.84 5.58
N GLY A 325 21.00 22.04 5.68
CA GLY A 325 19.80 22.45 6.39
C GLY A 325 20.01 22.49 7.91
N SER A 326 19.33 23.39 8.61
CA SER A 326 19.46 23.52 10.05
C SER A 326 18.92 22.27 10.77
N SER A 327 19.55 21.88 11.88
CA SER A 327 18.93 20.95 12.82
C SER A 327 17.85 21.68 13.59
N GLN A 328 16.65 21.12 13.72
CA GLN A 328 15.79 21.56 14.83
C GLN A 328 16.49 21.16 16.14
N ALA A 329 16.86 22.14 16.95
CA ALA A 329 17.20 21.90 18.34
C ALA A 329 15.93 21.39 19.05
N PRO A 330 16.04 20.50 20.06
CA PRO A 330 14.87 20.05 20.79
C PRO A 330 14.20 21.23 21.51
N GLY A 331 13.12 21.77 20.93
CA GLY A 331 12.28 22.75 21.61
C GLY A 331 11.46 22.10 22.73
N GLY A 332 11.30 22.79 23.86
CA GLY A 332 10.45 22.37 24.99
C GLY A 332 11.18 22.31 26.33
N LEU A 333 10.70 21.48 27.28
CA LEU A 333 11.24 21.29 28.63
C LEU A 333 12.72 20.85 28.71
N HIS A 334 13.38 20.62 27.57
CA HIS A 334 14.79 20.25 27.47
C HIS A 334 15.65 21.41 26.91
N ASP A 335 15.04 22.54 26.54
CA ASP A 335 15.74 23.76 26.22
C ASP A 335 16.14 24.47 27.53
N PRO A 336 17.44 24.67 27.81
CA PRO A 336 17.89 25.37 29.01
C PRO A 336 17.27 26.76 29.13
N ARG A 337 16.97 27.46 28.03
CA ARG A 337 16.30 28.77 28.04
C ARG A 337 14.87 28.68 28.55
N PHE A 338 14.14 27.64 28.16
CA PHE A 338 12.78 27.40 28.63
C PHE A 338 12.76 26.98 30.11
N LEU A 339 13.74 26.16 30.53
CA LEU A 339 13.94 25.80 31.95
C LEU A 339 14.29 27.03 32.81
N TYR A 340 15.15 27.93 32.34
CA TYR A 340 15.41 29.20 33.02
C TYR A 340 14.15 30.06 33.15
N GLY A 341 13.29 30.08 32.12
CA GLY A 341 12.00 30.76 32.17
C GLY A 341 11.06 30.20 33.24
N ILE A 342 10.94 28.87 33.32
CA ILE A 342 10.14 28.19 34.37
C ILE A 342 10.72 28.46 35.75
N ALA A 343 12.04 28.36 35.92
CA ALA A 343 12.71 28.62 37.19
C ALA A 343 12.50 30.07 37.64
N ALA A 344 12.63 31.05 36.75
CA ALA A 344 12.36 32.45 37.06
C ALA A 344 10.90 32.69 37.47
N ALA A 345 9.94 32.08 36.77
CA ALA A 345 8.52 32.18 37.10
C ALA A 345 8.20 31.57 38.47
N LEU A 346 8.80 30.41 38.80
CA LEU A 346 8.66 29.78 40.11
C LEU A 346 9.25 30.67 41.21
N VAL A 347 10.46 31.21 41.02
CA VAL A 347 11.08 32.13 41.99
C VAL A 347 10.18 33.34 42.25
N ILE A 348 9.69 33.99 41.19
CA ILE A 348 8.77 35.15 41.29
C ILE A 348 7.50 34.75 42.05
N PHE A 349 6.90 33.59 41.75
CA PHE A 349 5.73 33.09 42.45
C PHE A 349 6.01 32.86 43.94
N THR A 350 7.12 32.21 44.30
CA THR A 350 7.50 32.02 45.70
C THR A 350 7.68 33.34 46.44
N VAL A 351 8.34 34.33 45.83
CA VAL A 351 8.53 35.65 46.43
C VAL A 351 7.18 36.34 46.65
N LEU A 352 6.29 36.34 45.66
CA LEU A 352 4.94 36.90 45.78
C LEU A 352 4.11 36.17 46.85
N PHE A 353 4.20 34.84 46.90
CA PHE A 353 3.50 34.03 47.87
C PHE A 353 3.97 34.32 49.31
N VAL A 354 5.28 34.42 49.53
CA VAL A 354 5.85 34.81 50.84
C VAL A 354 5.41 36.23 51.22
N LEU A 355 5.42 37.19 50.29
CA LEU A 355 4.95 38.56 50.56
C LEU A 355 3.46 38.62 50.88
N LEU A 356 2.63 37.75 50.29
CA LEU A 356 1.21 37.63 50.59
C LEU A 356 0.98 37.02 51.98
N LEU A 357 1.73 35.97 52.33
CA LEU A 357 1.66 35.35 53.66
C LEU A 357 2.16 36.27 54.79
N HIS A 358 3.02 37.23 54.49
CA HIS A 358 3.54 38.17 55.50
C HIS A 358 2.65 39.42 55.68
N LYS A 359 1.62 39.59 54.83
CA LYS A 359 0.67 40.72 54.83
C LYS A 359 -0.73 40.35 55.32
N GLY A 360 -1.05 39.08 55.51
CA GLY A 360 -2.26 38.58 56.17
C GLY A 360 -1.92 38.12 57.58
#